data_AF-A0A2D8NL40-F1
#
_entry.id   AF-A0A2D8NL40-F1
#
_cell.length_a   1.000
_cell.length_b   1.000
_cell.length_c   1.000
_cell.angle_alpha   90.00
_cell.angle_beta   90.00
_cell.angle_gamma   90.00
#
_symmetry.space_group_name_H-M   'P 1'
#
loop_
_entity.id
_entity.type
_entity.pdbx_description
1 polymer ?
#
loop_
_entity_poly.entity_id
_entity_poly.type
_entity_poly.pdbx_seq_one_letter_code
_entity_poly.pdbx_strand_id
1 'polypeptide(L)'
;APSTRAVFPWRTVEAMALGVPVIAADSDVVREVVVDGGTLVSASDADAADALCAALADALGSTTAAERLAVMAADRGRVFSWLEAADKIWALHAEL
;
A
#
# COMPACT_ATOMS: atom_id res chain seq x y z
N ALA A 1 6.28 -0.75 6.13
CA ALA A 1 6.59 0.68 5.90
C ALA A 1 6.17 1.50 7.12
N PRO A 2 7.08 1.78 8.08
CA PRO A 2 6.72 2.34 9.40
C PRO A 2 6.54 3.87 9.44
N SER A 3 6.81 4.57 8.34
CA SER A 3 6.79 6.05 8.30
C SER A 3 5.36 6.58 8.21
N THR A 4 5.02 7.56 9.04
CA THR A 4 3.73 8.28 9.05
C THR A 4 3.78 9.64 8.34
N ARG A 5 4.91 9.97 7.69
CA ARG A 5 5.09 11.25 6.98
C ARG A 5 4.05 11.45 5.88
N ALA A 6 3.59 12.70 5.74
CA ALA A 6 2.71 13.14 4.66
C ALA A 6 3.48 13.36 3.34
N VAL A 7 4.06 12.29 2.80
CA VAL A 7 4.77 12.27 1.51
C VAL A 7 4.26 11.11 0.67
N PHE A 8 4.28 11.26 -0.65
CA PHE A 8 3.82 10.19 -1.53
C PHE A 8 4.67 8.91 -1.36
N PRO A 9 4.07 7.75 -1.03
CA PRO A 9 4.79 6.57 -0.58
C PRO A 9 5.21 5.70 -1.78
N TRP A 10 6.12 6.21 -2.60
CA TRP A 10 6.59 5.53 -3.83
C TRP A 10 6.98 4.06 -3.60
N ARG A 11 7.71 3.77 -2.50
CA ARG A 11 8.13 2.40 -2.16
C ARG A 11 6.95 1.46 -1.88
N THR A 12 5.86 1.98 -1.32
CA THR A 12 4.64 1.20 -1.08
C THR A 12 3.94 0.88 -2.39
N VAL A 13 3.86 1.83 -3.31
CA VAL A 13 3.31 1.61 -4.67
C VAL A 13 4.15 0.59 -5.43
N GLU A 14 5.47 0.71 -5.40
CA GLU A 14 6.40 -0.25 -6.03
C GLU A 14 6.22 -1.67 -5.49
N ALA A 15 6.09 -1.82 -4.16
CA ALA A 15 5.85 -3.12 -3.54
C ALA A 15 4.51 -3.73 -4.02
N MET A 16 3.43 -2.94 -4.02
CA MET A 16 2.12 -3.39 -4.53
C MET A 16 2.17 -3.77 -6.00
N ALA A 17 2.85 -2.98 -6.85
CA ALA A 17 3.02 -3.28 -8.27
C ALA A 17 3.77 -4.60 -8.51
N LEU A 18 4.66 -4.99 -7.60
CA LEU A 18 5.37 -6.28 -7.61
C LEU A 18 4.61 -7.42 -6.93
N GLY A 19 3.40 -7.16 -6.41
CA GLY A 19 2.63 -8.14 -5.64
C GLY A 19 3.25 -8.48 -4.29
N VAL A 20 4.14 -7.64 -3.76
CA VAL A 20 4.76 -7.84 -2.44
C VAL A 20 3.77 -7.39 -1.37
N PRO A 21 3.39 -8.25 -0.41
CA PRO A 21 2.53 -7.88 0.72
C PRO A 21 3.02 -6.62 1.43
N VAL A 22 2.12 -5.65 1.62
CA VAL A 22 2.41 -4.40 2.32
C VAL A 22 1.78 -4.42 3.71
N ILE A 23 2.62 -4.24 4.73
CA ILE A 23 2.22 -3.87 6.08
C ILE A 23 2.78 -2.47 6.34
N ALA A 24 1.92 -1.50 6.64
CA ALA A 24 2.31 -0.11 6.74
C ALA A 24 1.71 0.57 7.97
N ALA A 25 2.44 1.54 8.51
CA ALA A 25 1.93 2.44 9.52
C ALA A 25 0.78 3.26 8.93
N ASP A 26 -0.30 3.38 9.70
CA ASP A 26 -1.48 4.11 9.30
C ASP A 26 -1.22 5.63 9.32
N SER A 27 -1.50 6.27 8.19
CA SER A 27 -1.45 7.72 8.00
C SER A 27 -2.41 8.10 6.88
N ASP A 28 -2.83 9.35 6.81
CA ASP A 28 -3.80 9.80 5.80
C ASP A 28 -3.33 9.45 4.38
N VAL A 29 -2.06 9.73 4.06
CA VAL A 29 -1.49 9.44 2.74
C VAL A 29 -1.40 7.93 2.47
N VAL A 30 -0.94 7.15 3.45
CA VAL A 30 -0.79 5.70 3.27
C VAL A 30 -2.16 5.03 3.14
N ARG A 31 -3.16 5.51 3.89
CA ARG A 31 -4.53 5.00 3.84
C ARG A 31 -5.15 5.14 2.45
N GLU A 32 -5.01 6.31 1.83
CA GLU A 32 -5.52 6.57 0.47
C GLU A 32 -4.79 5.76 -0.61
N VAL A 33 -3.49 5.55 -0.44
CA VAL A 33 -2.68 4.81 -1.43
C VAL A 33 -2.89 3.31 -1.29
N VAL A 34 -2.88 2.76 -0.08
CA VAL A 34 -2.96 1.31 0.17
C VAL A 34 -4.37 0.79 0.04
N VAL A 35 -5.38 1.47 0.60
CA VAL A 35 -6.78 0.97 0.66
C VAL A 35 -6.78 -0.49 1.13
N ASP A 36 -7.39 -1.41 0.38
CA ASP A 36 -7.45 -2.84 0.68
C ASP A 36 -6.26 -3.63 0.09
N GLY A 37 -5.23 -2.95 -0.44
CA GLY A 37 -4.03 -3.57 -1.01
C GLY A 37 -2.98 -3.99 0.01
N GLY A 38 -3.21 -3.73 1.29
CA GLY A 38 -2.26 -4.01 2.36
C GLY A 38 -2.89 -3.89 3.75
N THR A 39 -2.11 -4.21 4.78
CA THR A 39 -2.53 -4.10 6.17
C THR A 39 -2.03 -2.79 6.77
N LEU A 40 -2.96 -1.97 7.27
CA LEU A 40 -2.65 -0.74 7.99
C LEU A 40 -2.60 -1.01 9.48
N VAL A 41 -1.54 -0.52 10.11
CA VAL A 41 -1.29 -0.70 11.54
C VAL A 41 -1.31 0.66 12.20
N SER A 42 -2.13 0.81 13.25
CA SER A 42 -2.17 2.04 14.04
C SER A 42 -0.77 2.38 14.54
N ALA A 43 -0.31 3.60 14.25
CA ALA A 43 1.00 4.09 14.63
C ALA A 43 0.96 4.86 15.97
N SER A 44 0.23 4.36 16.97
CA SER A 44 0.28 4.95 18.32
C SER A 44 1.67 4.71 18.92
N ASP A 45 2.36 5.78 19.31
CA ASP A 45 3.81 5.80 19.57
C ASP A 45 4.33 4.73 20.55
N ALA A 46 3.53 4.30 21.53
CA ALA A 46 3.98 3.31 22.52
C ALA A 46 3.96 1.86 21.99
N ASP A 47 2.99 1.51 21.13
CA ASP A 47 2.69 0.12 20.76
C ASP A 47 2.88 -0.16 19.25
N ALA A 48 3.29 0.84 18.46
CA ALA A 48 3.40 0.71 17.01
C ALA A 48 4.33 -0.41 16.55
N ALA A 49 5.43 -0.64 17.27
CA ALA A 49 6.37 -1.72 16.96
C ALA A 49 5.73 -3.10 17.18
N ASP A 50 5.04 -3.29 18.30
CA ASP A 50 4.37 -4.54 18.63
C ASP A 50 3.21 -4.83 17.68
N ALA A 51 2.44 -3.80 17.32
CA ALA A 51 1.37 -3.92 16.35
C ALA A 51 1.91 -4.28 14.94
N LEU A 52 3.04 -3.70 14.54
CA LEU A 52 3.72 -4.05 13.28
C LEU A 52 4.23 -5.49 13.33
N CYS A 53 4.82 -5.93 14.44
CA CYS A 53 5.28 -7.30 14.64
C CYS A 53 4.11 -8.30 14.58
N ALA A 54 2.98 -8.00 15.22
CA ALA A 54 1.80 -8.85 15.19
C ALA A 54 1.25 -9.00 13.77
N ALA A 55 1.10 -7.90 13.04
CA ALA A 55 0.67 -7.94 11.64
C ALA A 55 1.66 -8.72 10.74
N LEU A 56 2.96 -8.60 11.02
CA LEU A 56 3.99 -9.36 10.30
C LEU A 56 3.88 -10.86 10.60
N ALA A 57 3.66 -11.22 11.86
CA ALA A 57 3.48 -12.61 12.29
C ALA A 57 2.23 -13.24 11.66
N ASP A 58 1.11 -12.50 11.60
CA ASP A 58 -0.12 -12.96 10.95
C ASP A 58 0.08 -13.17 9.45
N ALA A 59 0.74 -12.23 8.76
CA ALA A 59 1.04 -12.34 7.34
C ALA A 59 1.95 -13.52 7.01
N LEU A 60 2.90 -13.83 7.90
CA LEU A 60 3.86 -14.93 7.74
C LEU A 60 3.40 -16.24 8.39
N GLY A 61 2.23 -16.26 9.05
CA GLY A 61 1.73 -17.43 9.77
C GLY A 61 1.37 -18.61 8.88
N SER A 62 1.18 -18.38 7.58
CA SER A 62 1.03 -19.43 6.58
C SER A 62 1.33 -18.92 5.17
N THR A 63 1.67 -19.84 4.25
CA THR A 63 1.81 -19.53 2.82
C THR A 63 0.51 -18.95 2.25
N THR A 64 -0.64 -19.48 2.63
CA THR A 64 -1.95 -19.00 2.15
C THR A 64 -2.25 -17.57 2.60
N ALA A 65 -1.87 -17.19 3.82
CA ALA A 65 -1.99 -15.80 4.29
C ALA A 65 -1.10 -14.85 3.46
N ALA A 66 0.16 -15.24 3.23
CA ALA A 66 1.09 -14.46 2.42
C ALA A 66 0.61 -14.33 0.95
N GLU A 67 0.12 -15.42 0.35
CA GLU A 67 -0.42 -15.44 -1.02
C GLU A 67 -1.65 -14.54 -1.15
N ARG A 68 -2.57 -14.59 -0.18
CA ARG A 68 -3.74 -13.71 -0.17
C ARG A 68 -3.33 -12.23 -0.15
N LEU A 69 -2.38 -11.87 0.71
CA LEU A 69 -1.88 -10.50 0.79
C LEU A 69 -1.13 -10.09 -0.48
N ALA A 70 -0.43 -11.01 -1.12
CA ALA A 70 0.27 -10.76 -2.39
C ALA A 70 -0.72 -10.46 -3.52
N VAL A 71 -1.85 -11.19 -3.59
CA VAL A 71 -2.93 -10.93 -4.54
C VAL A 71 -3.55 -9.56 -4.30
N MET A 72 -3.89 -9.24 -3.04
CA MET A 72 -4.45 -7.93 -2.68
C MET A 72 -3.51 -6.79 -3.06
N ALA A 73 -2.21 -6.93 -2.76
CA ALA A 73 -1.18 -5.97 -3.14
C ALA A 73 -1.08 -5.81 -4.65
N ALA A 74 -1.03 -6.92 -5.40
CA ALA A 74 -0.97 -6.90 -6.87
C ALA A 74 -2.20 -6.24 -7.49
N ASP A 75 -3.40 -6.56 -7.02
CA ASP A 75 -4.65 -5.99 -7.53
C ASP A 75 -4.71 -4.48 -7.31
N ARG A 76 -4.33 -4.01 -6.11
CA ARG A 76 -4.21 -2.58 -5.85
C ARG A 76 -3.11 -1.94 -6.70
N GLY A 77 -1.96 -2.58 -6.86
CA GLY A 77 -0.83 -2.08 -7.64
C GLY A 77 -1.20 -1.73 -9.08
N ARG A 78 -2.13 -2.47 -9.69
CA ARG A 78 -2.58 -2.27 -11.08
C ARG A 78 -3.22 -0.92 -11.37
N VAL A 79 -3.75 -0.23 -10.35
CA VAL A 79 -4.38 1.08 -10.54
C VAL A 79 -3.36 2.21 -10.76
N PHE A 80 -2.08 1.95 -10.52
CA PHE A 80 -1.01 2.94 -10.65
C PHE A 80 -0.27 2.74 -11.96
N SER A 81 -0.54 3.63 -12.92
CA SER A 81 0.09 3.61 -14.24
C SER A 81 0.45 5.02 -14.68
N TRP A 82 1.72 5.24 -15.01
CA TRP A 82 2.17 6.50 -15.61
C TRP A 82 1.54 6.76 -16.98
N LEU A 83 1.32 5.69 -17.76
CA LEU A 83 0.68 5.81 -19.08
C LEU A 83 -0.78 6.24 -18.94
N GLU A 84 -1.55 5.59 -18.06
CA GLU A 84 -2.95 5.97 -17.84
C GLU A 84 -3.08 7.38 -17.25
N ALA A 85 -2.14 7.79 -16.39
CA ALA A 85 -2.10 9.15 -15.87
C ALA A 85 -1.85 10.16 -17.00
N ALA A 86 -0.93 9.87 -17.92
CA ALA A 86 -0.65 10.71 -19.08
C ALA A 86 -1.87 10.82 -20.01
N ASP A 87 -2.54 9.70 -20.30
CA ASP A 87 -3.75 9.67 -21.13
C ASP A 87 -4.87 10.52 -20.52
N LYS A 88 -5.10 10.40 -19.21
CA LYS A 88 -6.11 11.21 -18.48
C LYS A 88 -5.79 12.71 -18.50
N ILE A 89 -4.52 13.07 -18.33
CA ILE A 89 -4.10 14.48 -18.40
C ILE A 89 -4.28 15.03 -19.82
N TRP A 90 -3.95 14.25 -20.85
CA TRP A 90 -4.14 14.64 -22.24
C TRP A 90 -5.62 14.85 -22.57
N ALA A 91 -6.48 13.89 -22.21
CA ALA A 91 -7.93 13.99 -22.42
C ALA A 91 -8.51 15.25 -21.76
N LEU A 92 -8.11 15.54 -20.51
CA LEU A 92 -8.51 16.76 -19.82
C LEU A 92 -8.15 18.03 -20.61
N HIS A 93 -6.93 18.11 -21.16
CA HIS A 93 -6.52 19.26 -21.96
C HIS A 93 -7.28 19.39 -23.29
N ALA A 94 -7.74 18.27 -23.87
CA ALA A 94 -8.49 18.27 -25.12
C ALA A 94 -9.97 18.67 -24.93
N GLU A 95 -10.50 18.57 -23.71
CA GLU A 95 -11.88 18.89 -23.35
C GLU A 95 -12.05 20.31 -22.77
N LEU A 96 -10.95 21.02 -22.49
CA LEU A 96 -10.92 22.42 -22.06
C LEU A 96 -10.93 23.38 -23.25
#